data_AF-A0A4Q3VPA9-F1
#
_entry.id   AF-A0A4Q3VPA9-F1
#
_cell.length_a   1.000
_cell.length_b   1.000
_cell.length_c   1.000
_cell.angle_alpha   90.00
_cell.angle_beta   90.00
_cell.angle_gamma   90.00
#
_symmetry.space_group_name_H-M   'P 1'
#
loop_
_entity.id
_entity.type
_entity.pdbx_description
1 polymer ?
#
loop_
_entity_poly.entity_id
_entity_poly.type
_entity_poly.pdbx_seq_one_letter_code
_entity_poly.pdbx_strand_id
1 'polypeptide(L)'
;MLDHYHLLHTIYSIVKEDPQPELYACRPRELILRQFQDWSFIRNQLQLLEEEELVTTEQHDTLIIRITAAGLEKAQNGWEMVDGRGNDGR
;
A
#
# COMPACT_ATOMS: atom_id res chain seq x y z
N MET A 1 -12.50 -7.76 -9.61
CA MET A 1 -11.12 -7.59 -10.13
C MET A 1 -10.29 -7.17 -8.93
N LEU A 2 -9.11 -7.77 -8.73
CA LEU A 2 -8.20 -7.35 -7.67
C LEU A 2 -7.38 -6.20 -8.24
N ASP A 3 -7.76 -4.98 -7.89
CA ASP A 3 -7.11 -3.76 -8.37
C ASP A 3 -5.86 -3.46 -7.53
N HIS A 4 -4.91 -2.73 -8.11
CA HIS A 4 -3.66 -2.30 -7.47
C HIS A 4 -3.93 -1.52 -6.17
N TYR A 5 -5.08 -0.85 -6.06
CA TYR A 5 -5.53 -0.21 -4.82
C TYR A 5 -5.70 -1.19 -3.66
N HIS A 6 -6.13 -2.44 -3.90
CA HIS A 6 -6.20 -3.45 -2.85
C HIS A 6 -4.81 -3.79 -2.29
N LEU A 7 -3.80 -3.81 -3.17
CA LEU A 7 -2.41 -3.97 -2.75
C LEU A 7 -1.93 -2.76 -1.96
N LEU A 8 -2.22 -1.54 -2.43
CA LEU A 8 -1.91 -0.30 -1.71
C LEU A 8 -2.53 -0.30 -0.30
N HIS A 9 -3.80 -0.69 -0.18
CA HIS A 9 -4.48 -0.83 1.12
C HIS A 9 -3.83 -1.88 2.00
N THR A 10 -3.37 -2.99 1.43
CA THR A 10 -2.66 -4.02 2.18
C THR A 10 -1.33 -3.48 2.70
N ILE A 11 -0.55 -2.79 1.85
CA ILE A 11 0.69 -2.13 2.24
C ILE A 11 0.39 -1.12 3.35
N TYR A 12 -0.58 -0.22 3.15
CA TYR A 12 -1.04 0.73 4.15
C TYR A 12 -1.40 0.05 5.48
N SER A 13 -2.16 -1.05 5.44
CA SER A 13 -2.55 -1.77 6.66
C SER A 13 -1.39 -2.47 7.35
N ILE A 14 -0.29 -2.78 6.65
CA ILE A 14 0.95 -3.31 7.24
C ILE A 14 1.72 -2.15 7.89
N VAL A 15 1.92 -1.07 7.15
CA VAL A 15 2.76 0.03 7.60
C VAL A 15 2.10 0.93 8.64
N LYS A 16 0.75 0.97 8.70
CA LYS A 16 0.00 1.75 9.72
C LYS A 16 0.21 1.21 11.13
N GLU A 17 0.56 -0.07 11.27
CA GLU A 17 0.88 -0.69 12.54
C GLU A 17 2.26 -0.23 13.03
N ASP A 18 3.10 0.25 12.10
CA ASP A 18 4.43 0.75 12.35
C ASP A 18 4.38 2.27 12.66
N PRO A 19 5.20 2.77 13.59
CA PRO A 19 5.22 4.19 13.95
C PRO A 19 5.72 5.12 12.83
N GLN A 20 6.36 4.58 11.78
CA GLN A 20 6.90 5.34 10.65
C GLN A 20 6.59 4.66 9.32
N PRO A 21 5.35 4.79 8.81
CA PRO A 21 4.91 4.08 7.62
C PRO A 21 5.68 4.46 6.35
N GLU A 22 6.10 5.72 6.23
CA GLU A 22 6.87 6.26 5.10
C GLU A 22 8.30 5.71 5.04
N LEU A 23 8.83 5.28 6.19
CA LEU A 23 10.18 4.73 6.31
C LEU A 23 10.18 3.20 6.35
N TYR A 24 8.99 2.59 6.32
CA TYR A 24 8.85 1.15 6.35
C TYR A 24 9.36 0.54 5.04
N ALA A 25 10.46 -0.21 5.16
CA ALA A 25 11.03 -0.97 4.07
C ALA A 25 10.22 -2.27 3.87
N CYS A 26 9.09 -2.15 3.18
CA CYS A 26 8.20 -3.27 2.93
C CYS A 26 8.86 -4.24 1.96
N ARG A 27 9.02 -5.50 2.38
CA ARG A 27 9.69 -6.52 1.55
C ARG A 27 8.65 -7.35 0.79
N PRO A 28 9.00 -7.84 -0.41
CA PRO A 28 8.19 -8.79 -1.18
C PRO A 28 7.62 -9.92 -0.33
N ARG A 29 8.46 -10.51 0.53
CA ARG A 29 8.09 -11.64 1.36
C ARG A 29 6.93 -11.30 2.31
N GLU A 30 6.90 -10.10 2.88
CA GLU A 30 5.86 -9.70 3.84
C GLU A 30 4.50 -9.60 3.14
N LEU A 31 4.51 -9.11 1.89
CA LEU A 31 3.33 -9.03 1.05
C LEU A 31 2.83 -10.42 0.64
N ILE A 32 3.73 -11.32 0.21
CA ILE A 32 3.38 -12.71 -0.15
C ILE A 32 2.92 -13.51 1.07
N LEU A 33 3.41 -13.21 2.27
CA LEU A 33 2.97 -13.87 3.50
C LEU A 33 1.56 -13.43 3.92
N ARG A 34 1.17 -12.19 3.63
CA ARG A 34 -0.14 -11.63 4.00
C ARG A 34 -1.17 -11.72 2.87
N GLN A 35 -0.73 -11.79 1.61
CA GLN A 35 -1.58 -12.03 0.46
C GLN A 35 -1.28 -13.41 -0.14
N PHE A 36 -2.31 -14.24 -0.31
CA PHE A 36 -2.26 -15.47 -1.10
C PHE A 36 -2.20 -15.16 -2.62
N GLN A 37 -1.27 -14.30 -3.02
CA GLN A 37 -1.07 -13.86 -4.41
C GLN A 37 0.39 -14.09 -4.80
N ASP A 38 0.61 -14.42 -6.07
CA ASP A 38 1.95 -14.60 -6.61
C ASP A 38 2.75 -13.30 -6.62
N TRP A 39 4.05 -13.42 -6.38
CA TRP A 39 4.98 -12.29 -6.43
C TRP A 39 4.93 -11.53 -7.76
N SER A 40 4.78 -12.25 -8.88
CA SER A 40 4.66 -11.67 -10.21
C SER A 40 3.44 -10.75 -10.33
N PHE A 41 2.33 -11.11 -9.69
CA PHE A 41 1.12 -10.29 -9.65
C PHE A 41 1.34 -9.04 -8.80
N ILE A 42 1.88 -9.21 -7.59
CA ILE A 42 2.21 -8.11 -6.67
C ILE A 42 3.15 -7.10 -7.35
N ARG A 43 4.20 -7.58 -8.03
CA ARG A 43 5.13 -6.72 -8.77
C ARG A 43 4.44 -5.91 -9.86
N ASN A 44 3.51 -6.52 -10.60
CA ASN A 44 2.76 -5.81 -11.63
C ASN A 44 1.87 -4.71 -11.03
N GLN A 45 1.22 -4.99 -9.90
CA GLN A 45 0.42 -3.99 -9.18
C GLN A 45 1.30 -2.88 -8.59
N LEU A 46 2.47 -3.22 -8.04
CA LEU A 46 3.44 -2.23 -7.55
C LEU A 46 3.89 -1.28 -8.64
N GLN A 47 4.13 -1.80 -9.84
CA GLN A 47 4.52 -0.98 -10.97
C GLN A 47 3.42 0.04 -11.33
N LEU A 48 2.15 -0.37 -11.33
CA LEU A 48 1.02 0.56 -11.52
C LEU A 48 0.95 1.64 -10.43
N LEU A 49 1.15 1.26 -9.16
CA LEU A 49 1.17 2.20 -8.04
C LEU A 49 2.37 3.15 -8.11
N GLU A 50 3.51 2.69 -8.62
CA GLU A 50 4.70 3.51 -8.84
C GLU A 50 4.49 4.51 -9.99
N GLU A 51 3.81 4.10 -11.07
CA GLU A 51 3.40 5.01 -12.15
C GLU A 51 2.45 6.11 -11.66
N GLU A 52 1.64 5.82 -10.63
CA GLU A 52 0.80 6.81 -9.96
C GLU A 52 1.51 7.59 -8.82
N GLU A 53 2.82 7.37 -8.61
CA GLU A 53 3.63 7.98 -7.54
C GLU A 53 3.13 7.66 -6.11
N LEU A 54 2.37 6.58 -5.93
CA LEU A 54 1.79 6.15 -4.66
C LEU A 54 2.74 5.28 -3.85
N VAL A 55 3.64 4.56 -4.52
CA VAL A 55 4.70 3.77 -3.90
C VAL A 55 6.00 4.01 -4.65
N THR A 56 7.12 3.80 -3.97
CA THR A 56 8.44 3.77 -4.58
C THR A 56 9.03 2.39 -4.37
N THR A 57 9.57 1.81 -5.44
CA THR A 57 10.28 0.53 -5.37
C THR A 57 11.76 0.74 -5.64
N GLU A 58 12.59 0.42 -4.66
CA GLU A 58 14.05 0.53 -4.74
C GLU A 58 14.68 -0.86 -4.75
N GLN A 59 15.48 -1.15 -5.78
CA GLN A 59 16.18 -2.42 -5.92
C GLN A 59 17.64 -2.25 -5.45
N HIS A 60 17.89 -2.59 -4.18
CA HIS A 60 19.24 -2.74 -3.62
C HIS A 60 19.63 -4.22 -3.63
N ASP A 61 19.98 -4.80 -2.47
CA ASP A 61 20.24 -6.25 -2.30
C ASP A 61 18.95 -7.10 -2.36
N THR A 62 17.84 -6.49 -1.93
CA THR A 62 16.49 -7.04 -2.03
C THR A 62 15.57 -5.93 -2.53
N LEU A 63 14.48 -6.26 -3.21
CA LEU A 63 13.47 -5.26 -3.54
C LEU A 63 12.89 -4.67 -2.25
N ILE A 64 12.97 -3.36 -2.12
CA ILE A 64 12.38 -2.58 -1.04
C ILE A 64 11.22 -1.79 -1.63
N ILE A 65 10.04 -1.93 -1.04
CA ILE A 65 8.86 -1.13 -1.38
C ILE A 65 8.64 -0.14 -0.24
N ARG A 66 8.49 1.14 -0.58
CA ARG A 66 8.09 2.19 0.36
C ARG A 66 6.83 2.85 -0.13
N ILE A 67 5.89 3.10 0.78
CA ILE A 67 4.71 3.89 0.45
C ILE A 67 5.09 5.37 0.49
N THR A 68 4.61 6.16 -0.46
CA THR A 68 4.79 7.61 -0.43
C THR A 68 3.68 8.26 0.39
N ALA A 69 3.85 9.53 0.79
CA ALA A 69 2.79 10.30 1.43
C ALA A 69 1.51 10.32 0.57
N ALA A 70 1.64 10.47 -0.76
CA ALA A 70 0.50 10.42 -1.68
C ALA A 70 -0.21 9.07 -1.68
N GLY A 71 0.54 7.96 -1.60
CA GLY A 71 -0.03 6.62 -1.45
C GLY A 71 -0.75 6.40 -0.13
N LEU A 72 -0.19 6.92 0.97
CA LEU A 72 -0.81 6.91 2.29
C LEU A 72 -2.13 7.69 2.28
N GLU A 73 -2.13 8.91 1.77
CA GLU A 73 -3.32 9.75 1.66
C GLU A 73 -4.39 9.09 0.78
N LYS A 74 -4.01 8.50 -0.37
CA LYS A 74 -4.96 7.83 -1.27
C LYS A 74 -5.53 6.54 -0.67
N ALA A 75 -4.70 5.75 0.01
CA ALA A 75 -5.15 4.57 0.75
C ALA A 75 -6.07 4.93 1.92
N GLN A 76 -5.80 6.05 2.59
CA GLN A 76 -6.63 6.55 3.68
C GLN A 76 -7.98 7.07 3.15
N ASN A 77 -7.96 7.93 2.14
CA ASN A 77 -9.15 8.54 1.55
C ASN A 77 -10.03 7.52 0.79
N GLY A 78 -9.41 6.50 0.17
CA GLY A 78 -10.13 5.36 -0.43
C GLY A 78 -10.94 4.55 0.58
N TRP A 79 -10.56 4.58 1.87
CA TRP A 79 -11.31 3.97 2.97
C TRP A 79 -12.45 4.88 3.48
N GLU A 80 -12.27 6.20 3.42
CA GLU A 80 -13.26 7.18 3.89
C GLU A 80 -14.56 7.19 3.07
N MET A 81 -14.55 6.64 1.84
CA MET A 81 -15.78 6.45 1.06
C MET A 81 -16.60 5.23 1.49
N VAL A 82 -16.04 4.31 2.29
CA VAL A 82 -16.72 3.08 2.73
C VAL A 82 -17.24 3.17 4.18
N ASP A 83 -16.66 4.05 4.99
CA ASP A 83 -17.10 4.34 6.37
C ASP A 83 -17.78 5.71 6.48
N GLY A 84 -18.77 5.95 5.62
CA GLY A 84 -19.69 7.10 5.70
C GLY A 84 -20.69 7.00 6.86
N ARG A 85 -20.27 6.54 8.03
CA ARG A 85 -21.02 6.72 9.28
C ARG A 85 -20.19 7.48 10.31
N GLY A 86 -20.33 8.79 10.28
CA GLY A 86 -20.25 9.61 11.48
C GLY A 86 -19.38 10.84 11.33
N ASN A 87 -20.02 11.99 11.03
CA ASN A 87 -20.00 13.12 11.95
C ASN A 87 -21.08 14.14 11.51
N ASP A 88 -22.34 13.84 11.82
CA ASP A 88 -23.33 14.90 12.02
C ASP A 88 -23.01 15.55 13.36
N GLY A 89 -22.50 16.77 13.28
CA GLY A 89 -22.02 17.54 14.41
C GLY A 89 -22.13 19.02 14.12
N ARG A 90 -23.34 19.50 13.84
CA ARG A 90 -23.72 20.89 14.11
C ARG A 90 -25.22 21.12 14.24
#